data_AF-A0A419E231-F1
#
_entry.id   AF-A0A419E231-F1
#
_cell.length_a   1.000
_cell.length_b   1.000
_cell.length_c   1.000
_cell.angle_alpha   90.00
_cell.angle_beta   90.00
_cell.angle_gamma   90.00
#
_symmetry.space_group_name_H-M   'P 1'
#
loop_
_entity.id
_entity.type
_entity.pdbx_description
1 polymer ?
#
loop_
_entity_poly.entity_id
_entity_poly.type
_entity_poly.pdbx_seq_one_letter_code
_entity_poly.pdbx_strand_id
1 'polypeptide(L)'
;MNYQTDFQEFIKFTNSQKEVSLAIAKNEEELKEFQEILEKYRFKQATKVPQLMLHSDSAAKLFFLVKEELPKDLYDFILQYPTGRVQIFDSNNMKSNITVPVYKDVSIVLLMTKETLSKIQEDNQFLENVGITYQS
;
A
#
# COMPACT_ATOMS: atom_id res chain seq x y z
N MET A 1 15.40 -11.43 -17.37
CA MET A 1 15.53 -10.45 -16.27
C MET A 1 15.19 -11.16 -14.97
N ASN A 2 15.98 -10.96 -13.92
CA ASN A 2 15.84 -11.68 -12.66
C ASN A 2 14.93 -10.86 -11.73
N TYR A 3 13.61 -10.91 -11.96
CA TYR A 3 12.59 -10.08 -11.31
C TYR A 3 12.70 -9.98 -9.78
N GLN A 4 13.24 -11.03 -9.17
CA GLN A 4 13.48 -11.10 -7.73
C GLN A 4 14.52 -10.07 -7.25
N THR A 5 15.51 -9.73 -8.07
CA THR A 5 16.55 -8.74 -7.71
C THR A 5 15.99 -7.32 -7.81
N ASP A 6 15.21 -7.04 -8.86
CA ASP A 6 14.66 -5.72 -9.13
C ASP A 6 13.56 -5.35 -8.11
N PHE A 7 12.71 -6.31 -7.72
CA PHE A 7 11.70 -6.08 -6.69
C PHE A 7 12.31 -5.88 -5.29
N GLN A 8 13.41 -6.59 -4.99
CA GLN A 8 14.14 -6.38 -3.73
C GLN A 8 14.80 -5.01 -3.66
N GLU A 9 15.26 -4.49 -4.80
CA GLU A 9 15.79 -3.14 -4.90
C GLU A 9 14.68 -2.10 -4.65
N PHE A 10 13.50 -2.28 -5.26
CA PHE A 10 12.32 -1.46 -4.97
C PHE A 10 12.02 -1.35 -3.47
N ILE A 11 12.00 -2.48 -2.73
CA ILE A 11 11.72 -2.50 -1.28
C ILE A 11 12.69 -1.62 -0.47
N LYS A 12 13.93 -1.42 -0.94
CA LYS A 12 14.89 -0.55 -0.24
C LYS A 12 14.48 0.91 -0.30
N PHE A 13 13.78 1.32 -1.36
CA PHE A 13 13.34 2.70 -1.56
C PHE A 13 11.98 3.00 -0.92
N THR A 14 11.19 2.00 -0.56
CA THR A 14 9.85 2.22 0.02
C THR A 14 9.88 2.67 1.50
N ASN A 15 11.05 2.71 2.14
CA ASN A 15 11.17 3.11 3.55
C ASN A 15 11.13 4.64 3.71
N SER A 16 10.40 5.10 4.72
CA SER A 16 10.26 6.52 5.07
C SER A 16 9.67 7.42 3.98
N GLN A 17 8.85 6.84 3.10
CA GLN A 17 8.15 7.59 2.06
C GLN A 17 6.94 8.33 2.64
N LYS A 18 6.69 9.54 2.13
CA LYS A 18 5.48 10.32 2.47
C LYS A 18 4.26 9.89 1.67
N GLU A 19 4.46 9.08 0.65
CA GLU A 19 3.44 8.56 -0.23
C GLU A 19 3.41 7.04 -0.10
N VAL A 20 2.22 6.46 -0.36
CA VAL A 20 2.05 5.01 -0.37
C VAL A 20 2.71 4.45 -1.63
N SER A 21 3.62 3.49 -1.46
CA SER A 21 4.29 2.85 -2.60
C SER A 21 3.38 1.83 -3.27
N LEU A 22 3.57 1.58 -4.57
CA LEU A 22 2.76 0.66 -5.36
C LEU A 22 3.64 -0.40 -6.03
N ALA A 23 3.23 -1.65 -5.98
CA ALA A 23 3.82 -2.70 -6.81
C ALA A 23 2.73 -3.44 -7.60
N ILE A 24 2.96 -3.53 -8.92
CA ILE A 24 2.04 -4.04 -9.90
C ILE A 24 2.59 -5.35 -10.46
N ALA A 25 1.94 -6.47 -10.12
CA ALA A 25 2.25 -7.78 -10.65
C ALA A 25 1.56 -8.01 -12.00
N LYS A 26 2.18 -8.77 -12.89
CA LYS A 26 1.59 -9.15 -14.19
C LYS A 26 0.43 -10.12 -14.07
N ASN A 27 0.42 -10.96 -13.01
CA ASN A 27 -0.57 -11.99 -12.76
C ASN A 27 -0.57 -12.39 -11.26
N GLU A 28 -1.51 -13.27 -10.88
CA GLU A 28 -1.66 -13.76 -9.50
C GLU A 28 -0.46 -14.58 -8.98
N GLU A 29 0.24 -15.30 -9.87
CA GLU A 29 1.44 -16.06 -9.49
C GLU A 29 2.55 -15.12 -9.02
N GLU A 30 2.83 -14.07 -9.80
CA GLU A 30 3.82 -13.06 -9.45
C GLU A 30 3.36 -12.20 -8.26
N LEU A 31 2.06 -11.94 -8.13
CA LEU A 31 1.50 -11.26 -6.96
C LEU A 31 1.79 -12.04 -5.68
N LYS A 32 1.71 -13.37 -5.73
CA LYS A 32 2.08 -14.25 -4.62
C LYS A 32 3.58 -14.21 -4.36
N GLU A 33 4.42 -14.20 -5.39
CA GLU A 33 5.87 -14.03 -5.24
C GLU A 33 6.22 -12.71 -4.54
N PHE A 34 5.57 -11.60 -4.90
CA PHE A 34 5.78 -10.30 -4.24
C PHE A 34 5.39 -10.33 -2.76
N GLN A 35 4.27 -10.98 -2.42
CA GLN A 35 3.86 -11.19 -1.03
C GLN A 35 4.93 -11.95 -0.25
N GLU A 36 5.41 -13.09 -0.78
CA GLU A 36 6.44 -13.90 -0.14
C GLU A 36 7.76 -13.12 0.04
N ILE A 37 8.13 -12.27 -0.92
CA ILE A 37 9.31 -11.41 -0.79
C ILE A 37 9.08 -10.36 0.31
N LEU A 38 7.95 -9.65 0.31
CA LEU A 38 7.65 -8.64 1.34
C LEU A 38 7.65 -9.24 2.75
N GLU A 39 7.08 -10.42 2.93
CA GLU A 39 7.10 -11.16 4.21
C GLU A 39 8.54 -11.50 4.65
N LYS A 40 9.40 -11.96 3.73
CA LYS A 40 10.84 -12.17 4.01
C LYS A 40 11.52 -10.89 4.47
N TYR A 41 11.09 -9.73 3.97
CA TYR A 41 11.55 -8.40 4.38
C TYR A 41 10.81 -7.82 5.60
N ARG A 42 10.09 -8.67 6.33
CA ARG A 42 9.36 -8.36 7.57
C ARG A 42 8.18 -7.40 7.40
N PHE A 43 7.67 -7.25 6.18
CA PHE A 43 6.40 -6.59 5.99
C PHE A 43 5.27 -7.47 6.52
N LYS A 44 4.28 -6.86 7.16
CA LYS A 44 3.06 -7.52 7.60
C LYS A 44 1.92 -7.17 6.67
N GLN A 45 1.09 -8.15 6.32
CA GLN A 45 -0.12 -7.89 5.58
C GLN A 45 -1.14 -7.15 6.44
N ALA A 46 -1.62 -6.01 5.96
CA ALA A 46 -2.83 -5.38 6.44
C ALA A 46 -4.02 -5.91 5.63
N THR A 47 -5.04 -6.42 6.33
CA THR A 47 -6.28 -6.91 5.71
C THR A 47 -7.41 -5.87 5.77
N LYS A 48 -7.23 -4.82 6.59
CA LYS A 48 -8.18 -3.71 6.74
C LYS A 48 -7.44 -2.38 6.88
N VAL A 49 -8.01 -1.31 6.34
CA VAL A 49 -7.40 0.04 6.37
C VAL A 49 -7.10 0.54 7.80
N PRO A 50 -7.93 0.28 8.83
CA PRO A 50 -7.56 0.63 10.21
C PRO A 50 -6.23 0.02 10.68
N GLN A 51 -5.81 -1.14 10.16
CA GLN A 51 -4.50 -1.72 10.49
C GLN A 51 -3.34 -0.91 9.90
N LEU A 52 -3.55 -0.29 8.73
CA LEU A 52 -2.58 0.65 8.15
C LEU A 52 -2.44 1.89 9.05
N MET A 53 -3.56 2.39 9.58
CA MET A 53 -3.56 3.56 10.47
C MET A 53 -2.87 3.28 11.81
N LEU A 54 -3.20 2.15 12.45
CA LEU A 54 -2.66 1.72 13.76
C LEU A 54 -1.15 1.53 13.79
N HIS A 55 -0.54 1.36 12.62
CA HIS A 55 0.89 1.10 12.49
C HIS A 55 1.62 2.20 11.73
N SER A 56 0.90 3.24 11.29
CA SER A 56 1.53 4.40 10.62
C SER A 56 2.19 5.38 11.60
N ASP A 57 1.92 5.24 12.90
CA ASP A 57 2.45 6.06 14.00
C ASP A 57 3.71 5.47 14.66
N SER A 58 4.15 4.29 14.20
CA SER A 58 5.27 3.53 14.75
C SER A 58 6.08 2.91 13.60
N ALA A 59 7.35 2.58 13.85
CA ALA A 59 8.19 1.95 12.82
C ALA A 59 7.57 0.62 12.38
N ALA A 60 6.99 0.59 11.17
CA ALA A 60 6.24 -0.54 10.66
C ALA A 60 6.39 -0.69 9.15
N LYS A 61 6.47 -1.94 8.72
CA LYS A 61 6.49 -2.33 7.31
C LYS A 61 5.19 -3.06 7.02
N LEU A 62 4.35 -2.52 6.15
CA LEU A 62 3.01 -3.01 5.87
C LEU A 62 2.80 -3.16 4.37
N PHE A 63 2.07 -4.20 3.98
CA PHE A 63 1.53 -4.27 2.64
C PHE A 63 0.02 -4.51 2.65
N PHE A 64 -0.67 -4.01 1.64
CA PHE A 64 -2.11 -4.22 1.46
C PHE A 64 -2.36 -4.80 0.07
N LEU A 65 -3.15 -5.87 0.02
CA LEU A 65 -3.48 -6.56 -1.23
C LEU A 65 -4.80 -6.02 -1.78
N VAL A 66 -4.78 -5.52 -3.02
CA VAL A 66 -5.97 -5.09 -3.75
C VAL A 66 -6.24 -6.13 -4.83
N LYS A 67 -7.41 -6.78 -4.78
CA LYS A 67 -7.75 -7.89 -5.69
C LYS A 67 -8.71 -7.49 -6.81
N GLU A 68 -9.81 -6.85 -6.47
CA GLU A 68 -10.91 -6.59 -7.42
C GLU A 68 -11.16 -5.10 -7.58
N GLU A 69 -11.48 -4.43 -6.48
CA GLU A 69 -11.76 -2.99 -6.43
C GLU A 69 -10.91 -2.31 -5.35
N LEU A 70 -10.73 -1.00 -5.49
CA LEU A 70 -10.08 -0.18 -4.47
C LEU A 70 -11.12 0.27 -3.44
N PRO A 71 -11.06 -0.21 -2.19
CA PRO A 71 -12.02 0.24 -1.18
C PRO A 71 -11.92 1.75 -0.98
N LYS A 72 -13.06 2.43 -0.83
CA LYS A 72 -13.11 3.89 -0.59
C LYS A 72 -12.20 4.32 0.56
N ASP A 73 -12.23 3.59 1.67
CA ASP A 73 -11.37 3.90 2.82
C ASP A 73 -9.88 3.81 2.48
N LEU A 74 -9.49 2.90 1.59
CA LEU A 74 -8.11 2.75 1.15
C LEU A 74 -7.73 3.90 0.21
N TYR A 75 -8.63 4.31 -0.69
CA TYR A 75 -8.44 5.49 -1.52
C TYR A 75 -8.28 6.76 -0.67
N ASP A 76 -9.17 6.97 0.31
CA ASP A 76 -9.11 8.09 1.24
C ASP A 76 -7.82 8.07 2.07
N PHE A 77 -7.36 6.87 2.48
CA PHE A 77 -6.07 6.70 3.15
C PHE A 77 -4.92 7.19 2.28
N ILE A 78 -4.86 6.75 1.02
CA ILE A 78 -3.78 7.09 0.08
C ILE A 78 -3.76 8.60 -0.18
N LEU A 79 -4.92 9.22 -0.39
CA LEU A 79 -5.05 10.65 -0.64
C LEU A 79 -4.61 11.48 0.59
N GLN A 80 -4.96 11.03 1.79
CA GLN A 80 -4.68 11.77 3.02
C GLN A 80 -3.26 11.51 3.58
N TYR A 81 -2.66 10.36 3.30
CA TYR A 81 -1.38 9.94 3.89
C TYR A 81 -0.25 10.97 3.69
N PRO A 82 -0.07 11.60 2.50
CA PRO A 82 0.95 12.64 2.30
C PRO A 82 0.71 13.93 3.08
N THR A 83 -0.51 14.17 3.56
CA THR A 83 -0.88 15.42 4.25
C THR A 83 -0.43 15.47 5.71
N GLY A 84 0.09 14.37 6.27
CA GLY A 84 0.47 14.27 7.67
C GLY A 84 -0.70 14.01 8.62
N ARG A 85 -1.92 13.84 8.10
CA ARG A 85 -3.10 13.54 8.89
C ARG A 85 -4.07 12.67 8.10
N VAL A 86 -4.39 11.51 8.65
CA VAL A 86 -5.35 10.59 8.03
C VAL A 86 -6.55 10.44 8.96
N GLN A 87 -7.74 10.73 8.43
CA GLN A 87 -9.02 10.52 9.10
C GLN A 87 -9.85 9.52 8.30
N ILE A 88 -10.23 8.41 8.96
CA ILE A 88 -11.10 7.39 8.39
C ILE A 88 -12.26 7.13 9.32
N PHE A 89 -13.45 7.02 8.74
CA PHE A 89 -14.67 6.68 9.46
C PHE A 89 -14.83 5.16 9.51
N ASP A 90 -14.62 4.56 10.68
CA ASP A 90 -14.93 3.15 10.88
C ASP A 90 -16.44 3.00 11.08
N SER A 91 -17.13 2.60 10.02
CA SER A 91 -18.57 2.39 9.99
C SER A 91 -19.04 1.30 10.96
N ASN A 92 -18.19 0.30 11.26
CA ASN A 92 -18.55 -0.78 12.19
C ASN A 92 -18.60 -0.28 13.63
N ASN A 93 -17.68 0.62 13.98
CA ASN A 93 -17.56 1.17 15.33
C ASN A 93 -18.25 2.54 15.48
N MET A 94 -18.83 3.07 14.40
CA MET A 94 -19.40 4.42 14.31
C MET A 94 -18.44 5.50 14.85
N LYS A 95 -17.15 5.38 14.54
CA LYS A 95 -16.10 6.24 15.09
C LYS A 95 -15.16 6.73 14.00
N SER A 96 -14.82 8.01 14.08
CA SER A 96 -13.71 8.57 13.32
C SER A 96 -12.40 8.25 14.03
N ASN A 97 -11.49 7.58 13.34
CA ASN A 97 -10.11 7.42 13.77
C ASN A 97 -9.27 8.48 13.07
N ILE A 98 -8.38 9.13 13.81
CA ILE A 98 -7.43 10.11 13.29
C ILE A 98 -6.03 9.63 13.67
N THR A 99 -5.14 9.56 12.69
CA THR A 99 -3.73 9.24 12.91
C THR A 99 -2.83 10.29 12.25
N VAL A 100 -1.65 10.47 12.82
CA VAL A 100 -0.58 11.34 12.30
C VAL A 100 0.60 10.42 11.97
N PRO A 101 0.85 10.13 10.68
CA PRO A 101 1.94 9.25 10.30
C PRO A 101 3.30 9.80 10.74
N VAL A 102 4.14 8.97 11.34
CA VAL A 102 5.50 9.39 11.74
C VAL A 102 6.48 9.38 10.57
N TYR A 103 6.13 8.70 9.47
CA TYR A 103 6.91 8.42 8.25
C TYR A 103 8.24 7.70 8.47
N LYS A 104 9.05 8.17 9.42
CA LYS A 104 10.34 7.60 9.77
C LYS A 104 10.19 6.10 10.09
N ASP A 105 10.98 5.31 9.37
CA ASP A 105 11.01 3.84 9.48
C ASP A 105 9.66 3.16 9.22
N VAL A 106 8.75 3.86 8.54
CA VAL A 106 7.47 3.33 8.04
C VAL A 106 7.59 3.02 6.55
N SER A 107 7.02 1.90 6.13
CA SER A 107 6.88 1.55 4.73
C SER A 107 5.51 0.94 4.49
N ILE A 108 4.77 1.50 3.52
CA ILE A 108 3.45 1.02 3.12
C ILE A 108 3.48 0.75 1.62
N VAL A 109 3.19 -0.51 1.26
CA VAL A 109 3.19 -0.97 -0.13
C VAL A 109 1.81 -1.51 -0.50
N LEU A 110 1.21 -1.01 -1.57
CA LEU A 110 0.04 -1.61 -2.19
C LEU A 110 0.49 -2.66 -3.20
N LEU A 111 -0.15 -3.82 -3.17
CA LEU A 111 0.06 -4.90 -4.12
C LEU A 111 -1.22 -5.11 -4.92
N MET A 112 -1.09 -5.14 -6.23
CA MET A 112 -2.20 -5.47 -7.13
C MET A 112 -1.69 -6.07 -8.43
N THR A 113 -2.59 -6.69 -9.20
CA THR A 113 -2.26 -7.12 -10.56
C THR A 113 -2.49 -5.97 -11.56
N LYS A 114 -1.92 -6.09 -12.76
CA LYS A 114 -2.23 -5.21 -13.90
C LYS A 114 -3.72 -5.20 -14.22
N GLU A 115 -4.38 -6.36 -14.14
CA GLU A 115 -5.81 -6.47 -14.38
C GLU A 115 -6.61 -5.66 -13.36
N THR A 116 -6.27 -5.77 -12.07
CA THR A 116 -6.87 -4.99 -11.00
C THR A 116 -6.63 -3.50 -11.19
N LEU A 117 -5.41 -3.09 -11.57
CA LEU A 117 -5.10 -1.70 -11.84
C LEU A 117 -5.96 -1.13 -12.99
N SER A 118 -6.12 -1.87 -14.09
CA SER A 118 -6.95 -1.44 -15.21
C SER A 118 -8.39 -1.19 -14.78
N LYS A 119 -8.96 -2.07 -13.95
CA LYS A 119 -10.32 -1.89 -13.40
C LYS A 119 -10.43 -0.62 -12.53
N ILE A 120 -9.40 -0.32 -11.73
CA ILE A 120 -9.40 0.84 -10.83
C ILE A 120 -9.21 2.16 -11.61
N GLN A 121 -8.40 2.13 -12.67
CA GLN A 121 -8.06 3.33 -13.46
C GLN A 121 -9.21 3.87 -14.31
N GLU A 122 -10.15 3.03 -14.73
CA GLU A 122 -11.30 3.46 -15.53
C GLU A 122 -12.14 4.52 -14.80
N ASP A 123 -12.14 4.50 -13.47
CA ASP A 123 -12.96 5.38 -12.64
C ASP A 123 -12.18 6.51 -11.94
N ASN A 124 -10.83 6.44 -11.84
CA ASN A 124 -10.05 7.37 -11.00
C ASN A 124 -8.60 7.60 -11.46
N GLN A 125 -8.06 8.80 -11.16
CA GLN A 125 -6.63 9.15 -11.26
C GLN A 125 -5.79 8.52 -10.13
N PHE A 126 -5.98 7.23 -9.86
CA PHE A 126 -5.33 6.50 -8.75
C PHE A 126 -3.81 6.63 -8.75
N LEU A 127 -3.17 6.50 -9.92
CA LEU A 127 -1.71 6.55 -10.04
C LEU A 127 -1.11 7.91 -9.66
N GLU A 128 -1.89 8.99 -9.70
CA GLU A 128 -1.40 10.33 -9.32
C GLU A 128 -1.26 10.49 -7.79
N ASN A 129 -1.81 9.56 -7.02
CA ASN A 129 -1.86 9.62 -5.56
C ASN A 129 -0.92 8.61 -4.87
N VAL A 130 -0.18 7.82 -5.65
CA VAL A 130 0.82 6.86 -5.12
C VAL A 130 2.23 7.38 -5.37
N GLY A 131 3.17 6.92 -4.56
CA GLY A 131 4.58 7.30 -4.68
C GLY A 131 5.35 6.35 -5.59
N ILE A 132 6.48 5.88 -5.08
CA ILE A 132 7.37 4.96 -5.82
C ILE A 132 6.58 3.75 -6.28
N THR A 133 6.64 3.52 -7.59
CA THR A 133 5.90 2.45 -8.26
C THR A 133 6.86 1.46 -8.90
N TYR A 134 6.64 0.17 -8.66
CA TYR A 134 7.30 -0.92 -9.34
C TYR A 134 6.31 -1.66 -10.23
N GLN A 135 6.71 -2.00 -11.44
CA GLN A 135 5.92 -2.77 -12.38
C GLN A 135 6.80 -3.82 -13.07
N SER A 136 6.34 -5.07 -13.06
CA SER A 136 6.92 -6.19 -13.82
C SER A 136 6.37 -6.26 -15.24
#